data_AF-A0A851LC07-F1
#
_entry.id   AF-A0A851LC07-F1
#
_cell.length_a   1.000
_cell.length_b   1.000
_cell.length_c   1.000
_cell.angle_alpha   90.00
_cell.angle_beta   90.00
_cell.angle_gamma   90.00
#
_symmetry.space_group_name_H-M   'P 1'
#
loop_
_entity.id
_entity.type
_entity.pdbx_description
1 polymer ?
#
loop_
_entity_poly.entity_id
_entity_poly.type
_entity_poly.pdbx_seq_one_letter_code
_entity_poly.pdbx_strand_id
1 'polypeptide(L)'
;ESDAGDYTCVCGDKQSTASLAVHALPVLFKEELKNEEVQEGASVSLRCELTKAAPVHWKIGSKVLKASDKYQMRQPGTTAELVIHNLEVKDA
;
A
#
# COMPACT_ATOMS: atom_id res chain seq x y z
N GLU A 1 -0.09 -18.97 -5.85
CA GLU A 1 -0.53 -20.39 -5.93
C GLU A 1 -2.04 -20.42 -5.73
N SER A 2 -2.73 -21.27 -6.49
CA SER A 2 -4.17 -21.19 -6.78
C SER A 2 -5.08 -21.53 -5.60
N ASP A 3 -6.11 -20.70 -5.44
CA ASP A 3 -7.33 -20.90 -4.66
C ASP A 3 -8.10 -22.19 -5.04
N ALA A 4 -8.72 -22.77 -4.02
CA ALA A 4 -9.90 -23.65 -4.03
C ALA A 4 -9.85 -24.95 -4.86
N GLY A 5 -9.97 -26.09 -4.16
CA GLY A 5 -10.33 -27.38 -4.75
C GLY A 5 -11.76 -27.76 -4.37
N ASP A 6 -12.55 -28.20 -5.35
CA ASP A 6 -13.92 -28.67 -5.13
C ASP A 6 -13.93 -30.05 -4.45
N TYR A 7 -14.62 -30.15 -3.31
CA TYR A 7 -14.97 -31.43 -2.68
C TYR A 7 -16.48 -31.58 -2.68
N THR A 8 -17.02 -32.35 -3.63
CA THR A 8 -18.45 -32.65 -3.71
C THR A 8 -18.76 -33.94 -2.95
N CYS A 9 -19.59 -33.84 -1.91
CA CYS A 9 -20.28 -34.99 -1.30
C CYS A 9 -21.77 -34.91 -1.67
N VAL A 10 -22.30 -35.97 -2.27
CA VAL A 10 -23.69 -36.03 -2.75
C VAL A 10 -24.55 -36.76 -1.72
N CYS A 11 -25.60 -36.10 -1.20
CA CYS A 11 -26.69 -36.75 -0.45
C CYS A 11 -28.04 -36.09 -0.80
N GLY A 12 -28.78 -36.67 -1.76
CA GLY A 12 -30.22 -36.43 -2.00
C GLY A 12 -30.67 -35.14 -2.72
N ASP A 13 -31.99 -34.90 -2.68
CA ASP A 13 -32.79 -33.93 -3.49
C ASP A 13 -33.08 -32.55 -2.86
N LYS A 14 -32.27 -32.09 -1.89
CA LYS A 14 -32.40 -30.72 -1.35
C LYS A 14 -31.05 -30.02 -1.24
N GLN A 15 -30.75 -29.18 -2.23
CA GLN A 15 -29.64 -28.24 -2.19
C GLN A 15 -30.17 -26.87 -1.73
N SER A 16 -29.72 -26.40 -0.57
CA SER A 16 -29.86 -25.00 -0.17
C SER A 16 -28.52 -24.31 -0.42
N THR A 17 -28.47 -23.44 -1.43
CA THR A 17 -27.27 -22.69 -1.80
C THR A 17 -27.25 -21.40 -1.00
N ALA A 18 -26.34 -21.30 -0.01
CA ALA A 18 -26.08 -20.04 0.68
C ALA A 18 -24.90 -19.33 -0.01
N SER A 19 -25.18 -18.26 -0.74
CA SER A 19 -24.16 -17.43 -1.37
C SER A 19 -23.60 -16.43 -0.35
N LEU A 20 -22.41 -16.67 0.17
CA LEU A 20 -21.68 -15.68 0.99
C LEU A 20 -20.96 -14.69 0.06
N ALA A 21 -21.54 -13.52 -0.17
CA ALA A 21 -20.88 -12.45 -0.90
C ALA A 21 -19.85 -11.75 0.01
N VAL A 22 -18.55 -11.96 -0.25
CA VAL A 22 -17.47 -11.26 0.45
C VAL A 22 -17.32 -9.86 -0.14
N HIS A 23 -17.90 -8.86 0.51
CA HIS A 23 -17.65 -7.45 0.20
C HIS A 23 -16.35 -6.99 0.86
N ALA A 24 -15.21 -7.20 0.19
CA ALA A 24 -13.93 -6.71 0.69
C ALA A 24 -13.92 -5.17 0.71
N LEU A 25 -13.62 -4.59 1.87
CA LEU A 25 -13.47 -3.14 2.00
C LEU A 25 -12.28 -2.63 1.16
N PRO A 26 -12.42 -1.47 0.50
CA PRO A 26 -11.34 -0.90 -0.30
C PRO A 26 -10.16 -0.50 0.57
N VAL A 27 -8.96 -0.56 0.00
CA VAL A 27 -7.76 -0.05 0.66
C VAL A 27 -7.75 1.47 0.55
N LEU A 28 -7.91 2.12 1.70
CA LEU A 28 -7.83 3.57 1.86
C LEU A 28 -6.63 3.96 2.72
N PHE A 29 -6.17 5.22 2.59
CA PHE A 29 -5.23 5.81 3.55
C PHE A 29 -5.97 6.16 4.84
N LYS A 30 -5.52 5.57 5.95
CA LYS A 30 -5.96 5.90 7.30
C LYS A 30 -5.22 7.13 7.83
N GLU A 31 -3.93 7.24 7.54
CA GLU A 31 -3.15 8.46 7.78
C GLU A 31 -2.54 8.90 6.45
N GLU A 32 -2.85 10.14 6.04
CA GLU A 32 -2.31 10.75 4.84
C GLU A 32 -0.89 11.28 5.08
N LEU A 33 -0.18 11.54 3.97
CA LEU A 33 1.13 12.18 4.04
C LEU A 33 0.99 13.60 4.58
N LYS A 34 1.94 13.99 5.44
CA LYS A 34 2.05 15.36 5.93
C LYS A 34 3.13 16.08 5.13
N ASN A 35 2.86 17.34 4.84
CA ASN A 35 3.87 18.21 4.25
C ASN A 35 4.94 18.48 5.31
N GLU A 36 6.21 18.31 4.94
CA GLU A 36 7.35 18.69 5.78
C GLU A 36 8.23 19.67 5.00
N GLU A 37 8.64 20.73 5.69
CA GLU A 37 9.59 21.72 5.16
C GLU A 37 10.95 21.45 5.80
N VAL A 38 11.92 21.09 4.98
CA VAL A 38 13.27 20.73 5.44
C VAL A 38 14.29 21.44 4.59
N GLN A 39 15.44 21.74 5.18
CA GLN A 39 16.50 22.49 4.52
C GLN A 39 17.11 21.69 3.36
N GLU A 40 17.54 22.41 2.32
CA GLU A 40 18.28 21.81 1.20
C GLU A 40 19.50 21.02 1.72
N GLY A 41 19.73 19.84 1.14
CA GLY A 41 20.79 18.92 1.57
C GLY A 41 20.44 18.08 2.80
N ALA A 42 19.33 18.35 3.50
CA ALA A 42 18.84 17.49 4.58
C ALA A 42 18.13 16.24 4.02
N SER A 43 17.74 15.33 4.92
CA SER A 43 16.88 14.19 4.58
C SER A 43 15.50 14.38 5.20
N VAL A 44 14.44 13.96 4.49
CA VAL A 44 13.05 13.95 4.99
C VAL A 44 12.52 12.52 5.06
N SER A 45 11.65 12.25 6.03
CA SER A 45 10.92 10.98 6.12
C SER A 45 9.42 11.24 6.01
N LEU A 46 8.82 10.77 4.92
CA LEU A 46 7.39 10.85 4.67
C LEU A 46 6.74 9.51 5.05
N ARG A 47 5.70 9.56 5.88
CA ARG A 47 4.99 8.36 6.38
C ARG A 47 3.49 8.47 6.13
N CYS A 48 2.89 7.38 5.65
CA CYS A 48 1.43 7.22 5.58
C CYS A 48 1.02 5.83 6.10
N GLU A 49 -0.25 5.70 6.47
CA GLU A 49 -0.83 4.44 6.95
C GLU A 49 -2.04 4.07 6.11
N LEU A 50 -2.13 2.79 5.74
CA LEU A 50 -3.25 2.20 5.02
C LEU A 50 -4.20 1.49 5.98
N THR A 51 -5.47 1.38 5.59
CA THR A 51 -6.49 0.57 6.27
C THR A 51 -6.20 -0.94 6.19
N LYS A 52 -5.49 -1.38 5.15
CA LYS A 52 -5.05 -2.77 4.94
C LYS A 52 -3.71 -2.78 4.19
N ALA A 53 -2.87 -3.78 4.44
CA ALA A 53 -1.59 -3.91 3.75
C ALA A 53 -1.82 -4.06 2.23
N ALA A 54 -1.25 -3.13 1.46
CA ALA A 54 -1.30 -3.13 0.00
C ALA A 54 -0.09 -2.38 -0.58
N PRO A 55 0.39 -2.72 -1.78
CA PRO A 55 1.55 -2.05 -2.38
C PRO A 55 1.31 -0.55 -2.59
N VAL A 56 2.26 0.29 -2.18
CA VAL A 56 2.23 1.73 -2.45
C VAL A 56 3.23 2.14 -3.54
N HIS A 57 2.94 3.25 -4.22
CA HIS A 57 3.86 3.88 -5.16
C HIS A 57 4.09 5.32 -4.75
N TRP A 58 5.36 5.69 -4.60
CA TRP A 58 5.77 7.05 -4.30
C TRP A 58 5.97 7.85 -5.58
N LYS A 59 5.51 9.11 -5.60
CA LYS A 59 5.64 9.99 -6.76
C LYS A 59 6.02 11.40 -6.33
N ILE A 60 6.83 12.06 -7.15
CA ILE A 60 7.05 13.53 -7.09
C ILE A 60 6.50 14.09 -8.40
N GLY A 61 5.47 14.94 -8.30
CA GLY A 61 4.66 15.34 -9.45
C GLY A 61 4.06 14.14 -10.18
N SER A 62 4.43 13.95 -11.46
CA SER A 62 4.00 12.82 -12.30
C SER A 62 4.98 11.65 -12.32
N LYS A 63 6.16 11.78 -11.71
CA LYS A 63 7.23 10.79 -11.78
C LYS A 63 7.12 9.79 -10.66
N VAL A 64 7.02 8.50 -11.01
CA VAL A 64 7.12 7.40 -10.03
C VAL A 64 8.57 7.26 -9.58
N LEU A 65 8.76 7.33 -8.27
CA LEU A 65 10.06 7.14 -7.64
C LEU A 65 10.41 5.64 -7.62
N LYS A 66 11.71 5.35 -7.66
CA LYS A 66 12.24 4.01 -7.50
C LYS A 66 13.28 4.02 -6.39
N ALA A 67 13.39 2.89 -5.69
CA ALA A 67 14.42 2.71 -4.68
C ALA A 67 15.81 2.98 -5.26
N SER A 68 16.59 3.81 -4.58
CA SER A 68 17.95 4.21 -4.96
C SER A 68 18.65 4.80 -3.72
N ASP A 69 19.92 5.19 -3.85
CA ASP A 69 20.64 5.88 -2.77
C ASP A 69 19.94 7.18 -2.32
N LYS A 70 19.21 7.82 -3.24
CA LYS A 70 18.44 9.03 -2.94
C LYS A 70 17.10 8.73 -2.26
N TYR A 71 16.41 7.68 -2.69
CA TYR A 71 15.05 7.36 -2.25
C TYR A 71 15.02 5.97 -1.60
N GLN A 72 14.87 5.93 -0.28
CA GLN A 72 14.65 4.67 0.45
C GLN A 72 13.18 4.50 0.76
N MET A 73 12.62 3.34 0.43
CA MET A 73 11.19 3.04 0.65
C MET A 73 11.07 1.82 1.54
N ARG A 74 10.18 1.88 2.54
CA ARG A 74 9.91 0.79 3.48
C ARG A 74 8.42 0.67 3.66
N GLN A 75 7.93 -0.57 3.82
CA GLN A 75 6.51 -0.80 4.06
C GLN A 75 6.28 -1.92 5.08
N PRO A 76 6.46 -1.66 6.38
CA PRO A 76 6.08 -2.59 7.43
C PRO A 76 4.55 -2.66 7.59
N GLY A 77 3.95 -3.76 7.13
CA GLY A 77 2.52 -4.04 7.28
C GLY A 77 1.65 -3.03 6.54
N THR A 78 0.90 -2.22 7.29
CA THR A 78 0.00 -1.17 6.76
C THR A 78 0.67 0.20 6.67
N THR A 79 1.82 0.39 7.30
CA THR A 79 2.56 1.66 7.26
C THR A 79 3.51 1.65 6.07
N ALA A 80 3.54 2.75 5.31
CA ALA A 80 4.55 3.01 4.30
C ALA A 80 5.39 4.24 4.66
N GLU A 81 6.68 4.15 4.41
CA GLU A 81 7.67 5.19 4.69
C GLU A 81 8.57 5.42 3.46
N LEU A 82 8.82 6.68 3.14
CA LEU A 82 9.78 7.13 2.13
C LEU A 82 10.76 8.08 2.80
N VAL A 83 12.04 7.73 2.75
CA VAL A 83 13.13 8.62 3.13
C VAL A 83 13.77 9.16 1.86
N ILE A 84 13.82 10.49 1.74
CA ILE A 84 14.50 11.19 0.65
C ILE A 84 15.76 11.80 1.22
N HIS A 85 16.92 11.40 0.71
CA HIS A 85 18.22 11.93 1.10
C HIS A 85 18.63 13.09 0.18
N ASN A 86 19.43 14.01 0.72
CA ASN A 86 19.97 15.16 0.00
C ASN A 86 18.88 15.90 -0.78
N LEU A 87 17.93 16.49 -0.06
CA LEU A 87 16.84 17.27 -0.64
C LEU A 87 17.39 18.34 -1.58
N GLU A 88 16.86 18.40 -2.79
CA GLU A 88 17.17 19.42 -3.79
C GLU A 88 15.89 20.20 -4.12
N VAL A 89 16.02 21.43 -4.65
CA VAL A 89 14.86 22.27 -5.04
C VAL A 89 13.89 21.54 -6.00
N LYS A 90 14.40 20.57 -6.78
CA LYS A 90 13.59 19.76 -7.71
C LYS A 90 12.74 18.67 -7.04
N ASP A 91 12.93 18.43 -5.73
CA ASP A 91 12.12 17.50 -4.93
C ASP A 91 10.99 18.18 -4.17
N ALA A 92 10.87 19.52 -4.29
CA ALA A 92 9.74 20.30 -3.77
C ALA A 92 8.48 20.16 -4.63
#